data_AF-A0AB39XVJ5-F1
#
_entry.id   AF-A0AB39XVJ5-F1
#
_cell.length_a   1.000
_cell.length_b   1.000
_cell.length_c   1.000
_cell.angle_alpha   90.00
_cell.angle_beta   90.00
_cell.angle_gamma   90.00
#
_symmetry.space_group_name_H-M   'P 1'
#
loop_
_entity.id
_entity.type
_entity.pdbx_description
1 polymer ?
#
loop_
_entity_poly.entity_id
_entity_poly.type
_entity_poly.pdbx_seq_one_letter_code
_entity_poly.pdbx_strand_id
1 'polypeptide(L)'
;MEGDGGRPGRLADVPPPSDREAVREEYLRRVIPEFTGHQVEDVTWTTAHGDLHYGNVTRGPHILDWEGWGRAPYGYDAATLYVYALLTPEAGARIRA
;
A
#
# COMPACT_ATOMS: atom_id res chain seq x y z
N MET A 1 27.93 7.50 -27.83
CA MET A 1 26.61 6.87 -27.64
C MET A 1 26.09 7.42 -26.33
N GLU A 2 25.49 8.60 -26.38
CA GLU A 2 24.91 9.26 -25.22
C GLU A 2 23.66 8.48 -24.83
N GLY A 3 23.67 7.89 -23.63
CA GLY A 3 22.51 7.22 -23.08
C GLY A 3 21.43 8.25 -22.77
N ASP A 4 20.24 8.04 -23.32
CA ASP A 4 19.04 8.81 -23.05
C ASP A 4 18.76 8.83 -21.54
N GLY A 5 19.10 9.95 -20.90
CA GLY A 5 18.81 10.23 -19.50
C GLY A 5 17.32 10.54 -19.30
N GLY A 6 16.45 9.62 -19.73
CA GLY A 6 15.03 9.69 -19.51
C GLY A 6 14.75 9.86 -18.02
N ARG A 7 13.93 10.87 -17.67
CA ARG A 7 13.47 11.07 -16.29
C ARG A 7 12.94 9.72 -15.76
N PRO A 8 13.31 9.29 -14.54
CA PRO A 8 12.71 8.09 -13.98
C PRO A 8 11.18 8.27 -14.02
N GLY A 9 10.48 7.29 -14.60
CA GLY A 9 9.01 7.29 -14.65
C GLY A 9 8.42 7.43 -13.26
N ARG A 10 7.18 7.91 -13.13
CA ARG A 10 6.56 7.96 -11.81
C ARG A 10 6.42 6.52 -11.31
N LEU A 11 6.55 6.30 -10.01
CA LEU A 11 6.27 4.99 -9.40
C LEU A 11 4.86 4.48 -9.77
N ALA A 12 3.91 5.39 -9.99
CA ALA A 12 2.57 5.08 -10.47
C ALA A 12 2.51 4.50 -11.90
N ASP A 13 3.54 4.73 -12.71
CA ASP A 13 3.67 4.22 -14.08
C ASP A 13 4.36 2.84 -14.11
N VAL A 14 4.93 2.39 -12.98
CA VAL A 14 5.57 1.08 -12.85
C VAL A 14 4.49 0.05 -12.52
N PRO A 15 4.32 -1.01 -13.33
CA PRO A 15 3.33 -2.04 -13.04
C PRO A 15 3.66 -2.75 -11.71
N PRO A 16 2.64 -3.17 -10.95
CA PRO A 16 2.87 -3.92 -9.72
C PRO A 16 3.57 -5.26 -10.01
N PRO A 17 4.35 -5.80 -9.07
CA PRO A 17 5.03 -7.08 -9.24
C PRO A 17 4.03 -8.22 -9.49
N SER A 18 4.42 -9.17 -10.34
CA SER A 18 3.63 -10.37 -10.62
C SER A 18 4.03 -11.57 -9.75
N ASP A 19 5.27 -11.57 -9.26
CA ASP A 19 5.92 -12.65 -8.51
C ASP A 19 5.93 -12.45 -6.99
N ARG A 20 5.43 -11.31 -6.52
CA ARG A 20 5.42 -10.94 -5.09
C ARG A 20 4.10 -10.29 -4.71
N GLU A 21 3.41 -10.88 -3.74
CA GLU A 21 2.10 -10.42 -3.25
C GLU A 21 2.20 -10.06 -1.77
N ALA A 22 1.89 -8.81 -1.43
CA ALA A 22 1.69 -8.39 -0.05
C ALA A 22 0.29 -8.80 0.43
N VAL A 23 -0.70 -8.73 -0.47
CA VAL A 23 -2.09 -9.11 -0.19
C VAL A 23 -2.62 -10.00 -1.30
N ARG A 24 -3.11 -11.18 -0.92
CA ARG A 24 -3.71 -12.14 -1.85
C ARG A 24 -5.15 -11.77 -2.16
N GLU A 25 -5.54 -11.86 -3.43
CA GLU A 25 -6.92 -11.58 -3.86
C GLU A 25 -7.94 -12.51 -3.18
N GLU A 26 -7.61 -13.79 -3.02
CA GLU A 26 -8.43 -14.76 -2.29
C GLU A 26 -8.75 -14.29 -0.86
N TYR A 27 -7.76 -13.68 -0.18
CA TYR A 27 -7.95 -13.15 1.16
C TYR A 27 -8.98 -12.02 1.15
N LEU A 28 -8.84 -11.05 0.24
CA LEU A 28 -9.78 -9.93 0.10
C LEU A 28 -11.20 -10.40 -0.16
N ARG A 29 -11.36 -11.32 -1.13
CA ARG A 29 -12.67 -11.88 -1.53
C ARG A 29 -13.34 -12.66 -0.40
N ARG A 30 -12.57 -13.18 0.56
CA ARG A 30 -13.10 -13.80 1.77
C ARG A 30 -13.48 -12.77 2.83
N VAL A 31 -12.54 -11.91 3.22
CA VAL A 31 -12.69 -11.09 4.43
C VAL A 31 -13.55 -9.84 4.24
N ILE A 32 -13.54 -9.21 3.05
CA ILE A 32 -14.33 -7.99 2.83
C ILE A 32 -15.83 -8.30 2.96
N PRO A 33 -16.40 -9.33 2.28
CA PRO A 33 -17.79 -9.70 2.49
C PRO A 33 -18.10 -10.09 3.93
N GLU A 34 -17.19 -10.83 4.57
CA GLU A 34 -17.37 -11.33 5.94
C GLU A 34 -17.51 -10.20 6.97
N PHE A 35 -16.66 -9.17 6.89
CA PHE A 35 -16.61 -8.11 7.90
C PHE A 35 -17.38 -6.85 7.54
N THR A 36 -17.63 -6.60 6.25
CA THR A 36 -18.28 -5.35 5.80
C THR A 36 -19.60 -5.57 5.06
N GLY A 37 -19.92 -6.80 4.68
CA GLY A 37 -21.09 -7.10 3.84
C GLY A 37 -20.99 -6.59 2.39
N HIS A 38 -19.83 -6.07 1.98
CA HIS A 38 -19.60 -5.57 0.61
C HIS A 38 -18.89 -6.63 -0.23
N GLN A 39 -19.23 -6.71 -1.52
CA GLN A 39 -18.51 -7.56 -2.47
C GLN A 39 -17.24 -6.88 -2.97
N VAL A 40 -16.25 -7.69 -3.34
CA VAL A 40 -15.02 -7.20 -3.97
C VAL A 40 -15.22 -7.20 -5.49
N GLU A 41 -15.38 -6.00 -6.04
CA GLU A 41 -15.48 -5.76 -7.48
C GLU A 41 -14.07 -5.67 -8.11
N ASP A 42 -13.89 -4.85 -9.14
CA ASP A 42 -12.61 -4.60 -9.80
C ASP A 42 -11.58 -4.01 -8.82
N VAL A 43 -10.50 -4.75 -8.57
CA VAL A 43 -9.40 -4.33 -7.70
C VAL A 43 -8.32 -3.62 -8.52
N THR A 44 -8.04 -2.37 -8.17
CA THR A 44 -6.83 -1.69 -8.67
C THR A 44 -5.63 -2.13 -7.85
N TRP A 45 -4.65 -2.75 -8.50
CA TRP A 45 -3.45 -3.27 -7.86
C TRP A 45 -2.27 -2.31 -7.99
N THR A 46 -1.48 -2.17 -6.92
CA THR A 46 -0.27 -1.35 -6.87
C THR A 46 0.85 -2.03 -6.08
N THR A 47 2.06 -1.48 -6.16
CA THR A 47 3.17 -1.88 -5.29
C THR A 47 2.99 -1.24 -3.92
N ALA A 48 3.02 -2.05 -2.87
CA ALA A 48 2.85 -1.64 -1.49
C ALA A 48 4.00 -2.15 -0.61
N HIS A 49 4.19 -1.49 0.53
CA HIS A 49 5.03 -1.93 1.63
C HIS A 49 4.49 -3.23 2.26
N GLY A 50 3.16 -3.35 2.39
CA GLY A 50 2.50 -4.54 2.93
C GLY A 50 2.39 -4.59 4.45
N ASP A 51 3.10 -3.70 5.16
CA ASP A 51 3.05 -3.56 6.62
C ASP A 51 3.42 -2.13 7.07
N LEU A 52 2.78 -1.12 6.47
CA LEU A 52 3.11 0.28 6.79
C LEU A 52 2.43 0.74 8.08
N HIS A 53 3.23 0.86 9.15
CA HIS A 53 2.82 1.44 10.43
C HIS A 53 3.92 2.31 11.04
N TYR A 54 3.63 3.03 12.13
CA TYR A 54 4.57 4.01 12.72
C TYR A 54 5.91 3.43 13.19
N GLY A 55 6.01 2.11 13.41
CA GLY A 55 7.27 1.44 13.74
C GLY A 55 8.24 1.36 12.56
N ASN A 56 7.70 1.34 11.33
CA ASN A 56 8.45 1.26 10.09
C ASN A 56 8.71 2.64 9.45
N VAL A 57 8.23 3.72 10.08
CA VAL A 57 8.42 5.10 9.61
C VAL A 57 9.51 5.78 10.43
N THR A 58 10.56 6.28 9.77
CA THR A 58 11.58 7.09 10.42
C THR A 58 11.23 8.58 10.39
N ARG A 59 11.93 9.39 11.20
CA ARG A 59 11.85 10.86 11.07
C ARG A 59 12.50 11.39 9.80
N GLY A 60 13.33 10.58 9.13
CA GLY A 60 13.97 10.88 7.85
C GLY A 60 13.16 10.33 6.67
N PRO A 61 13.72 10.35 5.45
CA PRO A 61 13.01 9.93 4.25
C PRO A 61 12.94 8.40 4.07
N HIS A 62 13.22 7.62 5.12
CA HIS A 62 13.35 6.17 5.03
C HIS A 62 12.14 5.48 5.66
N ILE A 63 11.66 4.47 4.96
CA ILE A 63 10.72 3.45 5.45
C ILE A 63 11.53 2.17 5.61
N LEU A 64 11.36 1.50 6.75
CA LEU A 64 12.09 0.29 7.14
C LEU A 64 11.21 -0.95 6.90
N ASP A 65 11.84 -2.12 6.95
CA ASP A 65 11.14 -3.42 7.00
C ASP A 65 10.34 -3.80 5.75
N TRP A 66 11.01 -3.74 4.60
CA TRP A 66 10.40 -4.09 3.32
C TRP A 66 10.15 -5.60 3.14
N GLU A 67 10.41 -6.48 4.09
CA GLU A 67 10.34 -7.94 3.84
C GLU A 67 8.95 -8.46 3.42
N GLY A 68 7.88 -7.68 3.67
CA GLY A 68 6.50 -7.94 3.24
C GLY A 68 6.06 -7.26 1.93
N TRP A 69 6.95 -6.49 1.27
CA TRP A 69 6.57 -5.67 0.10
C TRP A 69 5.96 -6.48 -1.03
N GLY A 70 5.11 -5.89 -1.88
CA GLY A 70 4.55 -6.62 -3.01
C GLY A 70 3.29 -6.00 -3.57
N ARG A 71 2.58 -6.75 -4.40
CA ARG A 71 1.29 -6.34 -4.96
C ARG A 71 0.21 -6.31 -3.87
N ALA A 72 -0.51 -5.20 -3.77
CA ALA A 72 -1.66 -5.02 -2.88
C ALA A 72 -2.72 -4.10 -3.51
N PRO A 73 -3.97 -4.06 -2.99
CA PRO A 73 -4.96 -3.08 -3.43
C PRO A 73 -4.46 -1.66 -3.25
N TYR A 74 -4.82 -0.79 -4.18
CA TYR A 74 -4.58 0.65 -4.05
C TYR A 74 -5.08 1.16 -2.70
N GLY A 75 -4.20 1.89 -2.00
CA GLY A 75 -4.50 2.45 -0.69
C GLY A 75 -4.28 1.50 0.49
N TYR A 76 -3.83 0.25 0.30
CA TYR A 76 -3.62 -0.71 1.39
C TYR A 76 -2.71 -0.18 2.51
N ASP A 77 -1.55 0.37 2.15
CA ASP A 77 -0.61 0.94 3.14
C ASP A 77 -1.21 2.15 3.87
N ALA A 78 -1.92 3.02 3.14
CA ALA A 78 -2.57 4.19 3.73
C ALA A 78 -3.71 3.80 4.68
N ALA A 79 -4.50 2.78 4.34
CA ALA A 79 -5.54 2.22 5.19
C ALA A 79 -4.95 1.59 6.46
N THR A 80 -3.86 0.83 6.33
CA THR A 80 -3.15 0.24 7.48
C THR A 80 -2.64 1.35 8.42
N LEU A 81 -1.95 2.35 7.87
CA LEU A 81 -1.45 3.48 8.65
C LEU A 81 -2.59 4.27 9.31
N TYR A 82 -3.73 4.45 8.62
CA TYR A 82 -4.92 5.09 9.17
C TYR A 82 -5.48 4.35 10.39
N VAL A 83 -5.55 3.01 10.36
CA VAL A 83 -6.00 2.21 11.50
C VAL A 83 -5.09 2.42 12.72
N TYR A 84 -3.77 2.46 12.53
CA TYR A 84 -2.82 2.79 13.60
C TYR A 84 -2.94 4.24 14.10
N ALA A 85 -3.49 5.15 13.29
CA ALA A 85 -3.68 6.56 13.64
C ALA A 85 -5.01 6.85 14.37
N LEU A 86 -5.88 5.85 14.59
CA LEU A 86 -7.22 6.08 15.16
C LEU A 86 -7.21 6.71 16.56
N LEU A 87 -6.13 6.53 17.34
CA LEU A 87 -5.97 7.16 18.65
C LEU A 87 -5.48 8.62 18.58
N THR A 88 -5.18 9.13 17.38
CA THR A 88 -4.73 10.51 17.12
C THR A 88 -5.55 11.10 15.98
N PRO A 89 -6.72 11.69 16.26
CA PRO A 89 -7.68 12.15 15.23
C PRO A 89 -7.07 13.07 14.16
N GLU A 90 -6.13 13.94 14.53
CA GLU A 90 -5.44 14.86 13.61
C GLU A 90 -4.51 14.12 12.65
N ALA A 91 -3.91 13.01 13.07
CA ALA A 91 -3.12 12.15 12.20
C ALA A 91 -4.02 11.35 11.25
N GLY A 92 -5.08 10.73 11.78
CA GLY A 92 -6.06 10.01 10.96
C GLY A 92 -6.71 10.89 9.89
N ALA A 93 -7.07 12.13 10.23
CA ALA A 93 -7.61 13.09 9.27
C ALA A 93 -6.63 13.42 8.14
N ARG A 94 -5.32 13.53 8.42
CA ARG A 94 -4.30 13.80 7.41
C ARG A 94 -4.04 12.63 6.47
N ILE A 95 -4.16 11.39 6.95
CA ILE A 95 -3.96 10.19 6.12
C ILE A 95 -5.15 9.96 5.18
N ARG A 96 -6.37 10.30 5.62
CA ARG A 96 -7.60 10.10 4.86
C ARG A 96 -7.88 11.19 3.82
N ALA A 97 -7.35 12.39 4.01
CA ALA A 97 -7.57 13.55 3.14
C ALA A 97 -6.97 13.37 1.74
#